data_AF-A0A2V6FN29-F1
#
_entry.id   AF-A0A2V6FN29-F1
#
_cell.length_a   1.000
_cell.length_b   1.000
_cell.length_c   1.000
_cell.angle_alpha   90.00
_cell.angle_beta   90.00
_cell.angle_gamma   90.00
#
_symmetry.space_group_name_H-M   'P 1'
#
loop_
_entity.id
_entity.type
_entity.pdbx_description
1 polymer ?
#
loop_
_entity_poly.entity_id
_entity_poly.type
_entity_poly.pdbx_seq_one_letter_code
_entity_poly.pdbx_strand_id
1 'polypeptide(L)'
;MEQRILERVNREFQDSDRGAVIQLLESYVGPESDRVRWDILELSKDNVDKVREYIKAAQTDYRDVLYWAEYYKDDPMLRGRDPKQMVDEILAKWGRGRGD
;
A
#
# COMPACT_ATOMS: atom_id res chain seq x y z
N MET A 1 -13.03 5.73 -8.17
CA MET A 1 -11.63 5.35 -8.46
C MET A 1 -11.26 5.90 -9.82
N GLU A 2 -10.11 6.54 -9.93
CA GLU A 2 -9.64 7.12 -11.20
C GLU A 2 -9.23 6.05 -12.24
N GLN A 3 -9.42 6.35 -13.53
CA GLN A 3 -9.11 5.43 -14.64
C GLN A 3 -7.64 4.99 -14.67
N ARG A 4 -6.70 5.91 -14.39
CA ARG A 4 -5.27 5.59 -14.35
C ARG A 4 -4.91 4.48 -13.35
N ILE A 5 -5.68 4.36 -12.25
CA ILE A 5 -5.46 3.35 -11.21
C ILE A 5 -5.88 1.98 -11.76
N LEU A 6 -7.02 1.91 -12.45
CA LEU A 6 -7.51 0.69 -13.09
C LEU A 6 -6.58 0.23 -14.22
N GLU A 7 -6.05 1.16 -15.03
CA GLU A 7 -5.07 0.85 -16.07
C GLU A 7 -3.79 0.27 -15.48
N ARG A 8 -3.31 0.87 -14.37
CA ARG A 8 -2.14 0.38 -13.65
C ARG A 8 -2.35 -1.02 -13.08
N VAL A 9 -3.51 -1.28 -12.47
CA VAL A 9 -3.87 -2.61 -11.98
C VAL A 9 -3.91 -3.64 -13.13
N ASN A 10 -4.50 -3.28 -14.27
CA ASN A 10 -4.52 -4.16 -15.44
C ASN A 10 -3.13 -4.47 -15.99
N ARG A 11 -2.20 -3.52 -15.88
CA ARG A 11 -0.84 -3.65 -16.39
C ARG A 11 0.07 -4.45 -15.46
N GLU A 12 -0.04 -4.22 -14.16
CA GLU A 12 0.83 -4.85 -13.17
C GLU A 12 0.32 -6.24 -12.79
N PHE A 13 -0.99 -6.39 -12.52
CA PHE A 13 -1.56 -7.62 -11.94
C PHE A 13 -2.14 -8.59 -12.98
N GLN A 14 -2.05 -9.88 -12.63
CA GLN A 14 -2.64 -10.98 -13.39
C GLN A 14 -4.17 -10.90 -13.39
N ASP A 15 -4.80 -11.40 -14.46
CA ASP A 15 -6.25 -11.31 -14.65
C ASP A 15 -7.08 -11.85 -13.46
N SER A 16 -6.62 -12.95 -12.88
CA SER A 16 -7.24 -13.58 -11.71
C SER A 16 -7.17 -12.73 -10.43
N ASP A 17 -6.19 -11.84 -10.33
CA ASP A 17 -5.93 -11.01 -9.14
C ASP A 17 -6.51 -9.59 -9.27
N ARG A 18 -6.67 -9.08 -10.50
CA ARG A 18 -7.18 -7.73 -10.78
C ARG A 18 -8.48 -7.45 -10.04
N GLY A 19 -9.42 -8.39 -10.07
CA GLY A 19 -10.71 -8.25 -9.38
C GLY A 19 -10.54 -8.06 -7.87
N ALA A 20 -9.70 -8.87 -7.23
CA ALA A 20 -9.43 -8.77 -5.81
C ALA A 20 -8.73 -7.45 -5.45
N VAL A 21 -7.75 -7.03 -6.24
CA VAL A 21 -7.03 -5.76 -6.04
C VAL A 21 -7.95 -4.56 -6.18
N ILE A 22 -8.81 -4.55 -7.20
CA ILE A 22 -9.80 -3.46 -7.39
C ILE A 22 -10.73 -3.39 -6.17
N GLN A 23 -11.28 -4.53 -5.72
CA GLN A 23 -12.14 -4.57 -4.53
C GLN A 23 -11.43 -4.08 -3.27
N LEU A 24 -10.16 -4.43 -3.08
CA LEU A 24 -9.35 -3.96 -1.95
C LEU A 24 -9.16 -2.44 -1.99
N LEU A 25 -8.82 -1.89 -3.16
CA LEU A 25 -8.65 -0.45 -3.35
C LEU A 25 -9.98 0.32 -3.16
N GLU A 26 -11.10 -0.25 -3.62
CA GLU A 26 -12.44 0.30 -3.43
C GLU A 26 -12.86 0.30 -1.96
N SER A 27 -12.41 -0.67 -1.17
CA SER A 27 -12.69 -0.74 0.27
C SER A 27 -12.11 0.44 1.05
N TYR A 28 -11.13 1.17 0.51
CA TYR A 28 -10.61 2.37 1.15
C TYR A 28 -11.46 3.59 0.79
N VAL A 29 -12.15 4.17 1.78
CA VAL A 29 -13.02 5.35 1.67
C VAL A 29 -12.51 6.56 2.46
N GLY A 30 -11.21 6.57 2.79
CA GLY A 30 -10.59 7.65 3.55
C GLY A 30 -10.24 8.90 2.72
N PRO A 31 -9.63 9.92 3.36
CA PRO A 31 -9.14 11.11 2.67
C PRO A 31 -8.06 10.76 1.65
N GLU A 32 -7.86 11.65 0.66
CA GLU A 32 -6.86 11.46 -0.41
C GLU A 32 -7.01 10.10 -1.14
N SER A 33 -8.25 9.58 -1.27
CA SER A 33 -8.49 8.20 -1.68
C SER A 33 -7.78 7.77 -2.96
N ASP A 34 -7.77 8.60 -4.01
CA ASP A 34 -7.08 8.27 -5.26
C ASP A 34 -5.55 8.36 -5.15
N ARG A 35 -5.01 9.25 -4.31
CA ARG A 35 -3.56 9.35 -4.04
C ARG A 35 -3.09 8.16 -3.22
N VAL A 36 -3.78 7.85 -2.13
CA VAL A 36 -3.48 6.69 -1.28
C VAL A 36 -3.57 5.39 -2.08
N ARG A 37 -4.63 5.20 -2.89
CA ARG A 37 -4.74 4.01 -3.76
C ARG A 37 -3.58 3.89 -4.75
N TRP A 38 -3.12 5.01 -5.30
CA TRP A 38 -1.96 5.04 -6.20
C TRP A 38 -0.66 4.65 -5.48
N ASP A 39 -0.42 5.23 -4.30
CA ASP A 39 0.76 4.95 -3.49
C ASP A 39 0.77 3.51 -2.96
N ILE A 40 -0.38 2.96 -2.63
CA ILE A 40 -0.53 1.53 -2.29
C ILE A 40 -0.05 0.65 -3.45
N LEU A 41 -0.45 0.96 -4.69
CA LEU A 41 0.01 0.20 -5.86
C LEU A 41 1.52 0.33 -6.06
N GLU A 42 2.06 1.53 -5.87
CA GLU A 42 3.50 1.79 -5.96
C GLU A 42 4.31 1.01 -4.92
N LEU A 43 3.82 0.93 -3.69
CA LEU A 43 4.45 0.18 -2.60
C LEU A 43 4.29 -1.33 -2.75
N SER A 44 3.19 -1.79 -3.36
CA SER A 44 2.86 -3.21 -3.47
C SER A 44 3.63 -3.94 -4.56
N LYS A 45 4.07 -3.24 -5.63
CA LYS A 45 4.85 -3.80 -6.75
C LYS A 45 4.31 -5.15 -7.22
N ASP A 46 3.05 -5.18 -7.65
CA ASP A 46 2.32 -6.38 -8.13
C ASP A 46 1.94 -7.43 -7.07
N ASN A 47 2.23 -7.20 -5.78
CA ASN A 47 1.88 -8.17 -4.74
C ASN A 47 0.52 -7.86 -4.09
N VAL A 48 -0.47 -8.73 -4.33
CA VAL A 48 -1.85 -8.60 -3.81
C VAL A 48 -1.91 -8.61 -2.29
N ASP A 49 -1.13 -9.47 -1.63
CA ASP A 49 -1.06 -9.49 -0.16
C ASP A 49 -0.56 -8.14 0.38
N LYS A 50 0.46 -7.56 -0.25
CA LYS A 50 0.95 -6.22 0.11
C LYS A 50 -0.11 -5.14 -0.10
N VAL A 51 -0.90 -5.20 -1.18
CA VAL A 51 -2.04 -4.28 -1.37
C VAL A 51 -2.98 -4.36 -0.16
N ARG A 52 -3.33 -5.56 0.29
CA ARG A 52 -4.20 -5.77 1.45
C ARG A 52 -3.58 -5.22 2.74
N GLU A 53 -2.29 -5.42 2.95
CA GLU A 53 -1.56 -4.90 4.11
C GLU A 53 -1.57 -3.37 4.15
N TYR A 54 -1.24 -2.72 3.03
CA TYR A 54 -1.23 -1.26 2.98
C TYR A 54 -2.63 -0.65 3.03
N ILE A 55 -3.66 -1.33 2.53
CA ILE A 55 -5.05 -0.90 2.73
C ILE A 55 -5.40 -0.88 4.22
N LYS A 56 -5.00 -1.91 4.99
CA LYS A 56 -5.21 -1.92 6.45
C LYS A 56 -4.43 -0.81 7.15
N ALA A 57 -3.19 -0.58 6.73
CA ALA A 57 -2.38 0.53 7.24
C ALA A 57 -3.08 1.87 6.94
N ALA A 58 -3.52 2.09 5.71
CA ALA A 58 -4.21 3.32 5.30
C ALA A 58 -5.53 3.56 6.03
N GLN A 59 -6.28 2.49 6.34
CA GLN A 59 -7.49 2.57 7.15
C GLN A 59 -7.20 3.02 8.59
N THR A 60 -6.00 2.75 9.09
CA THR A 60 -5.56 3.17 10.43
C THR A 60 -4.98 4.57 10.40
N ASP A 61 -3.97 4.80 9.55
CA ASP A 61 -3.41 6.11 9.25
C ASP A 61 -2.91 6.15 7.80
N TYR A 62 -3.61 6.90 6.97
CA TYR A 62 -3.28 7.03 5.54
C TYR A 62 -1.98 7.79 5.30
N ARG A 63 -1.55 8.63 6.26
CA ARG A 63 -0.33 9.42 6.13
C ARG A 63 0.91 8.56 6.18
N ASP A 64 0.85 7.42 6.88
CA ASP A 64 1.94 6.44 6.88
C ASP A 64 2.18 5.89 5.47
N VAL A 65 1.11 5.56 4.75
CA VAL A 65 1.21 5.07 3.36
C VAL A 65 1.75 6.13 2.42
N LEU A 66 1.25 7.37 2.50
CA LEU A 66 1.79 8.49 1.73
C LEU A 66 3.27 8.74 2.05
N TYR A 67 3.62 8.71 3.34
CA TYR A 67 5.00 8.87 3.79
C TYR A 67 5.91 7.77 3.24
N TRP A 68 5.47 6.50 3.28
CA TRP A 68 6.24 5.38 2.75
C TRP A 68 6.44 5.43 1.24
N ALA A 69 5.44 5.89 0.48
CA ALA A 69 5.56 5.97 -0.98
C ALA A 69 6.35 7.20 -1.43
N GLU A 70 6.05 8.37 -0.87
CA GLU A 70 6.54 9.65 -1.41
C GLU A 70 7.83 10.13 -0.76
N TYR A 71 7.97 9.98 0.56
CA TYR A 71 9.03 10.63 1.33
C TYR A 71 10.13 9.65 1.78
N TYR A 72 9.77 8.39 2.02
CA TYR A 72 10.70 7.36 2.50
C TYR A 72 11.93 7.20 1.60
N LYS A 73 11.74 7.23 0.28
CA LYS A 73 12.82 7.03 -0.70
C LYS A 73 13.92 8.10 -0.63
N ASP A 74 13.61 9.27 -0.08
CA ASP A 74 14.52 10.42 0.01
C ASP A 74 14.96 10.71 1.47
N ASP A 75 14.51 9.92 2.45
CA ASP A 75 14.81 10.20 3.87
C ASP A 75 16.28 9.86 4.24
N PRO A 76 17.09 10.87 4.61
CA PRO A 76 18.50 10.66 4.91
C PRO A 76 18.76 10.00 6.28
N MET A 77 17.79 9.98 7.21
CA MET A 77 17.92 9.26 8.49
C MET A 77 17.86 7.74 8.31
N LEU A 78 17.46 7.27 7.13
CA LEU A 78 17.34 5.85 6.79
C LEU A 78 18.42 5.36 5.82
N ARG A 79 19.44 6.18 5.52
CA ARG A 79 20.64 5.77 4.76
C ARG A 79 21.30 4.56 5.42
N GLY A 80 21.00 3.37 4.90
CA GLY A 80 21.57 2.09 5.37
C GLY A 80 20.55 1.06 5.85
N ARG A 81 19.25 1.41 5.97
CA ARG A 81 18.17 0.42 6.13
C ARG A 81 17.42 0.20 4.83
N ASP A 82 17.01 -1.04 4.58
CA ASP A 82 16.23 -1.37 3.40
C ASP A 82 14.77 -0.91 3.58
N PRO A 83 14.21 -0.15 2.62
CA PRO A 83 12.82 0.28 2.62
C PRO A 83 11.83 -0.82 2.88
N LYS A 84 12.05 -1.97 2.24
CA LYS A 84 11.15 -3.09 2.39
C LYS A 84 11.24 -3.68 3.79
N GLN A 85 12.42 -3.76 4.40
CA GLN A 85 12.57 -4.33 5.73
C GLN A 85 11.86 -3.50 6.79
N MET A 86 12.00 -2.18 6.78
CA MET A 86 11.30 -1.35 7.77
C MET A 86 9.78 -1.38 7.60
N VAL A 87 9.31 -1.34 6.35
CA VAL A 87 7.88 -1.47 6.07
C VAL A 87 7.39 -2.84 6.52
N ASP A 88 8.15 -3.92 6.27
CA ASP A 88 7.81 -5.26 6.75
C ASP A 88 7.85 -5.35 8.28
N GLU A 89 8.80 -4.71 8.97
CA GLU A 89 8.85 -4.62 10.43
C GLU A 89 7.65 -3.86 11.01
N ILE A 90 7.28 -2.73 10.38
CA ILE A 90 6.12 -1.94 10.80
C ILE A 90 4.85 -2.75 10.55
N LEU A 91 4.66 -3.31 9.35
CA LEU A 91 3.53 -4.18 9.03
C LEU A 91 3.45 -5.39 9.96
N ALA A 92 4.58 -6.04 10.28
CA ALA A 92 4.65 -7.13 11.24
C ALA A 92 4.24 -6.69 12.65
N LYS A 93 4.62 -5.47 13.06
CA LYS A 93 4.21 -4.86 14.33
C LYS A 93 2.70 -4.61 14.39
N TRP A 94 2.08 -4.25 13.27
CA TRP A 94 0.62 -4.07 13.17
C TRP A 94 -0.15 -5.39 12.96
N GLY A 95 0.47 -6.41 12.37
CA GLY A 95 -0.10 -7.75 12.18
C GLY A 95 -0.14 -8.60 13.46
N ARG A 96 0.74 -8.34 14.43
CA ARG A 96 0.84 -9.11 15.69
C ARG A 96 -0.09 -8.59 16.81
N GLY A 97 -0.97 -7.62 16.53
CA GLY A 97 -1.72 -6.86 17.55
C GLY A 97 -3.22 -7.15 17.72
N ARG A 98 -3.82 -8.14 17.05
CA ARG A 98 -5.25 -8.48 17.27
C ARG A 98 -5.49 -9.98 17.11
N GLY A 99 -5.22 -10.71 18.16
CA GLY A 99 -5.41 -12.15 18.26
C GLY A 99 -4.97 -12.65 19.62
N ASP A 100 -5.60 -12.14 20.66
CA ASP A 100 -5.78 -12.83 21.94
C ASP A 100 -7.24 -12.60 22.38
#